data_AF-A0A0Q3PUE1-F1
#
_entry.id   AF-A0A0Q3PUE1-F1
#
_cell.length_a   1.000
_cell.length_b   1.000
_cell.length_c   1.000
_cell.angle_alpha   90.00
_cell.angle_beta   90.00
_cell.angle_gamma   90.00
#
_symmetry.space_group_name_H-M   'P 1'
#
loop_
_entity.id
_entity.type
_entity.pdbx_description
1 polymer ?
#
loop_
_entity_poly.entity_id
_entity_poly.type
_entity_poly.pdbx_seq_one_letter_code
_entity_poly.pdbx_strand_id
1 'polypeptide(L)'
;MECHCGQCANGPANRVQRGYVKLIAVPRKHAFKVFVNVTIDIFRKAIEKLQSPPCYELCAFNGTYDELVQNVSKGVFDGAVRDMTITDDRARIADFTMPYAPSGVSLLVLADTDSKPPIQWIFLKPLTKELWLTTVGFFFFT
;
A
#
# COMPACT_ATOMS: atom_id res chain seq x y z
N MET A 1 -12.07 13.56 18.81
CA MET A 1 -11.78 12.20 18.29
C MET A 1 -13.12 11.65 17.84
N GLU A 2 -13.26 11.35 16.54
CA GLU A 2 -14.52 10.85 15.98
C GLU A 2 -14.32 9.33 15.79
N CYS A 3 -14.92 8.55 16.69
CA CYS A 3 -14.88 7.10 16.64
C CYS A 3 -16.24 6.61 16.14
N HIS A 4 -16.20 5.67 15.19
CA HIS A 4 -17.39 5.03 14.68
C HIS A 4 -17.44 3.61 15.25
N CYS A 5 -18.60 3.27 15.82
CA CYS A 5 -18.86 1.98 16.44
C CYS A 5 -18.42 0.83 15.52
N GLY A 6 -17.42 0.07 15.96
CA GLY A 6 -16.95 -1.12 15.25
C GLY A 6 -17.82 -2.34 15.57
N GLN A 7 -17.58 -3.44 14.87
CA GLN A 7 -18.38 -4.66 15.04
C GLN A 7 -18.09 -5.30 16.39
N CYS A 8 -19.08 -5.23 17.28
CA CYS A 8 -19.21 -6.15 18.41
C CYS A 8 -19.92 -7.39 17.89
N ALA A 9 -19.37 -8.60 18.12
CA ALA A 9 -20.09 -9.82 17.78
C ALA A 9 -21.47 -9.78 18.47
N ASN A 10 -22.52 -10.11 17.72
CA ASN A 10 -23.91 -10.18 18.20
C ASN A 10 -24.06 -11.26 19.29
N GLY A 11 -23.58 -10.98 20.50
CA GLY A 11 -24.10 -11.56 21.72
C GLY A 11 -25.31 -10.75 22.19
N PRO A 12 -26.22 -11.32 23.01
CA PRO A 12 -27.39 -10.61 23.48
C PRO A 12 -26.96 -9.25 24.07
N ALA A 13 -27.62 -8.19 23.61
CA ALA A 13 -27.26 -6.77 23.73
C ALA A 13 -27.27 -6.22 25.16
N ASN A 14 -26.88 -7.03 26.15
CA ASN A 14 -27.04 -6.71 27.55
C ASN A 14 -25.94 -7.29 28.45
N ARG A 15 -24.67 -7.22 28.01
CA ARG A 15 -23.51 -7.11 28.92
C ARG A 15 -22.14 -6.88 28.23
N VAL A 16 -22.04 -6.03 27.21
CA VAL A 16 -20.71 -5.50 26.87
C VAL A 16 -20.35 -4.50 27.97
N GLN A 17 -19.55 -4.92 28.96
CA GLN A 17 -19.01 -3.97 29.93
C GLN A 17 -18.19 -2.94 29.17
N ARG A 18 -18.50 -1.65 29.36
CA ARG A 18 -17.85 -0.48 28.74
C ARG A 18 -16.30 -0.46 28.85
N GLY A 19 -15.70 -1.33 29.66
CA GLY A 19 -14.25 -1.42 29.88
C GLY A 19 -13.47 -2.37 28.98
N TYR A 20 -14.10 -3.11 28.06
CA TYR A 20 -13.41 -4.11 27.21
C TYR A 20 -13.58 -3.87 25.69
N VAL A 21 -13.90 -2.65 25.27
CA VAL A 21 -13.92 -2.30 23.84
C VAL A 21 -12.52 -1.83 23.45
N LYS A 22 -11.92 -2.51 22.48
CA LYS A 22 -10.58 -2.19 21.99
C LYS A 22 -10.64 -1.00 21.02
N LEU A 23 -9.89 0.05 21.31
CA LEU A 23 -9.83 1.25 20.49
C LEU A 23 -8.77 1.08 19.41
N ILE A 24 -9.20 1.01 18.16
CA ILE A 24 -8.32 0.81 17.01
C ILE A 24 -8.24 2.10 16.21
N ALA A 25 -7.06 2.70 16.15
CA ALA A 25 -6.86 3.95 15.45
C ALA A 25 -6.72 3.75 13.93
N VAL A 26 -7.47 4.55 13.18
CA VAL A 26 -7.42 4.63 11.73
C VAL A 26 -7.01 6.05 11.34
N PRO A 27 -5.75 6.28 10.93
CA PRO A 27 -5.33 7.60 10.48
C PRO A 27 -6.13 8.06 9.25
N ARG A 28 -6.50 9.33 9.22
CA ARG A 28 -7.26 9.96 8.14
C ARG A 28 -6.29 10.44 7.05
N LYS A 29 -6.52 10.07 5.79
CA LYS A 29 -5.80 10.65 4.63
C LYS A 29 -6.83 11.14 3.63
N HIS A 30 -6.74 12.42 3.29
CA HIS A 30 -7.67 13.04 2.34
C HIS A 30 -7.45 12.56 0.91
N ALA A 31 -6.20 12.28 0.53
CA ALA A 31 -5.84 11.91 -0.83
C ALA A 31 -6.15 10.44 -1.21
N PHE A 32 -6.28 9.52 -0.25
CA PHE A 32 -6.36 8.08 -0.52
C PHE A 32 -7.45 7.38 0.29
N LYS A 33 -8.72 7.72 0.04
CA LYS A 33 -9.87 7.06 0.71
C LYS A 33 -10.03 5.58 0.33
N VAL A 34 -9.75 5.22 -0.93
CA VAL A 34 -9.90 3.84 -1.43
C VAL A 34 -9.02 2.87 -0.65
N PHE A 35 -7.76 3.26 -0.40
CA PHE A 35 -6.80 2.42 0.31
C PHE A 35 -7.18 2.21 1.79
N VAL A 36 -7.74 3.24 2.43
CA VAL A 36 -8.24 3.15 3.80
C VAL A 36 -9.29 2.04 3.91
N ASN A 37 -10.23 1.96 2.96
CA ASN A 37 -11.29 0.96 3.00
C ASN A 37 -10.75 -0.47 2.85
N VAL A 38 -9.79 -0.69 1.94
CA VAL A 38 -9.17 -2.02 1.73
C VAL A 38 -8.50 -2.54 3.01
N THR A 39 -7.72 -1.70 3.69
CA THR A 39 -7.05 -2.12 4.94
C THR A 39 -8.02 -2.43 6.07
N ILE A 40 -9.12 -1.67 6.18
CA ILE A 40 -10.18 -1.94 7.15
C ILE A 40 -10.88 -3.26 6.85
N ASP A 41 -11.14 -3.56 5.58
CA ASP A 41 -11.79 -4.80 5.17
C ASP A 41 -10.91 -6.03 5.46
N ILE A 42 -9.60 -5.94 5.19
CA ILE A 42 -8.64 -7.00 5.56
C ILE A 42 -8.64 -7.22 7.06
N PHE A 43 -8.56 -6.16 7.87
CA PHE A 43 -8.57 -6.24 9.32
C PHE A 43 -9.86 -6.89 9.85
N ARG A 44 -11.02 -6.44 9.36
CA ARG A 44 -12.34 -7.01 9.70
C ARG A 44 -12.36 -8.51 9.40
N LYS A 45 -11.90 -8.92 8.22
CA LYS A 45 -11.84 -10.33 7.81
C LYS A 45 -10.86 -11.15 8.65
N ALA A 46 -9.76 -10.56 9.11
CA ALA A 46 -8.82 -11.22 10.00
C ALA A 46 -9.42 -11.46 11.40
N ILE A 47 -10.10 -10.45 11.96
CA ILE A 47 -10.77 -10.57 13.26
C ILE A 47 -11.92 -11.59 13.22
N GLU A 48 -12.72 -11.60 12.15
CA GLU A 48 -13.81 -12.57 11.94
C GLU A 48 -13.35 -14.04 11.96
N LYS A 49 -12.07 -14.30 11.65
CA LYS A 49 -11.49 -15.66 11.65
C LYS A 49 -10.95 -16.10 13.02
N LEU A 50 -10.94 -15.21 14.02
CA LEU A 50 -10.48 -15.57 15.36
C LEU A 50 -11.54 -16.41 16.08
N GLN A 51 -11.10 -17.39 16.87
CA GLN A 51 -12.00 -18.25 17.66
C GLN A 51 -12.83 -17.44 18.68
N SER A 52 -12.30 -16.31 19.15
CA SER A 52 -13.01 -15.35 19.99
C SER A 52 -12.69 -13.93 19.52
N PRO A 53 -13.54 -13.32 18.67
CA PRO A 53 -13.29 -11.97 18.17
C PRO A 53 -13.51 -10.93 19.28
N PRO A 54 -12.52 -10.06 19.57
CA PRO A 54 -12.71 -8.99 20.53
C PRO A 54 -13.69 -7.94 19.99
N CYS A 55 -14.39 -7.25 20.89
CA CYS A 55 -15.14 -6.05 20.55
C CYS A 55 -14.16 -4.91 20.29
N TYR A 56 -14.30 -4.22 19.16
CA TYR A 56 -13.42 -3.11 18.79
C TYR A 56 -14.20 -1.93 18.23
N GLU A 57 -13.60 -0.74 18.33
CA GLU A 57 -14.12 0.50 17.75
C GLU A 57 -13.05 1.17 16.88
N LEU A 58 -13.45 1.64 15.70
CA LEU A 58 -12.53 2.31 14.77
C LEU A 58 -12.55 3.82 15.03
N CYS A 59 -11.43 4.36 15.48
CA CYS A 59 -11.26 5.76 15.81
C CYS A 59 -10.47 6.50 14.73
N ALA A 60 -11.04 7.57 14.16
CA ALA A 60 -10.30 8.41 13.23
C ALA A 60 -9.18 9.15 13.95
N PHE A 61 -7.94 8.96 13.49
CA PHE A 61 -6.76 9.66 13.99
C PHE A 61 -6.28 10.71 12.98
N ASN A 62 -5.91 11.88 13.47
CA ASN A 62 -5.35 12.96 12.65
C ASN A 62 -3.97 13.30 13.18
N GLY A 63 -2.94 12.94 12.42
CA GLY A 63 -1.54 13.07 12.83
C GLY A 63 -0.61 12.23 11.96
N THR A 64 0.66 12.20 12.33
CA THR A 64 1.69 11.41 11.63
C THR A 64 1.65 9.93 12.04
N TYR A 65 2.28 9.06 11.25
CA TYR A 65 2.40 7.65 11.62
C TYR A 65 3.24 7.45 12.89
N ASP A 66 4.24 8.29 13.12
CA ASP A 66 5.10 8.17 14.31
C ASP A 66 4.35 8.56 15.58
N GLU A 67 3.53 9.62 15.51
CA GLU A 67 2.60 9.99 16.59
C GLU A 67 1.57 8.90 16.87
N LEU A 68 1.06 8.25 15.82
CA LEU A 68 0.12 7.15 15.95
C LEU A 68 0.74 5.97 16.69
N VAL A 69 1.94 5.55 16.30
CA VAL A 69 2.67 4.47 16.98
C VAL A 69 2.97 4.86 18.43
N GLN A 70 3.38 6.11 18.67
CA GLN A 70 3.62 6.58 20.02
C GLN A 70 2.34 6.57 20.88
N ASN A 71 1.19 6.90 20.31
CA ASN A 71 -0.09 6.86 21.02
C ASN A 71 -0.54 5.42 21.33
N VAL A 72 -0.26 4.46 20.44
CA VAL A 72 -0.45 3.03 20.72
C VAL A 72 0.47 2.58 21.86
N SER A 73 1.75 2.96 21.81
CA SER A 73 2.74 2.65 22.86
C SER A 73 2.34 3.22 24.23
N LYS A 74 1.75 4.43 24.25
CA LYS A 74 1.24 5.08 25.47
C LYS A 74 -0.11 4.50 25.95
N GLY A 75 -0.70 3.54 25.23
CA GLY A 75 -1.99 2.95 25.56
C GLY A 75 -3.20 3.87 25.32
N VAL A 76 -3.05 4.94 24.54
CA VAL A 76 -4.17 5.80 24.11
C VAL A 76 -5.10 5.05 23.16
N PHE A 77 -4.51 4.19 22.32
CA PHE A 77 -5.22 3.26 21.46
C PHE A 77 -4.67 1.85 21.73
N ASP A 78 -5.54 0.83 21.68
CA ASP A 78 -5.13 -0.57 21.82
C ASP A 78 -4.43 -1.10 20.56
N GLY A 79 -4.58 -0.41 19.43
CA GLY A 79 -3.92 -0.76 18.18
C GLY A 79 -4.17 0.25 17.08
N ALA A 80 -3.58 0.02 15.91
CA ALA A 80 -3.74 0.85 14.72
C ALA A 80 -3.83 0.00 13.46
N VAL A 81 -4.65 0.43 12.49
CA VAL A 81 -4.84 -0.28 11.21
C VAL A 81 -4.64 0.69 10.04
N ARG A 82 -3.64 0.40 9.18
CA ARG A 82 -3.39 1.10 7.90
C ARG A 82 -2.28 0.44 7.06
N ASP A 83 -1.92 1.04 5.92
CA ASP A 83 -0.58 0.93 5.34
C ASP A 83 0.43 1.59 6.29
N MET A 84 1.00 0.78 7.17
CA MET A 84 2.15 1.20 7.96
C MET A 84 3.34 0.34 7.57
N THR A 85 4.41 1.00 7.13
CA THR A 85 5.71 0.35 6.98
C THR A 85 6.27 0.04 8.34
N ILE A 86 6.62 -1.23 8.56
CA ILE A 86 7.31 -1.71 9.74
C ILE A 86 8.78 -1.26 9.61
N THR A 87 9.22 -0.37 10.49
CA THR A 87 10.61 0.09 10.58
C THR A 87 11.19 -0.30 11.93
N ASP A 88 12.52 -0.42 12.02
CA ASP A 88 13.19 -0.80 13.26
C ASP A 88 12.81 0.13 14.44
N ASP A 89 12.84 1.44 14.20
CA ASP A 89 12.51 2.44 15.21
C ASP A 89 11.08 2.30 15.77
N ARG A 90 10.11 1.93 14.91
CA ARG A 90 8.72 1.74 15.32
C ARG A 90 8.52 0.39 16.02
N ALA A 91 9.19 -0.66 15.56
CA ALA A 91 9.12 -1.99 16.16
C ALA A 91 9.72 -2.04 17.58
N ARG A 92 10.61 -1.09 17.92
CA ARG A 92 11.15 -0.95 19.29
C ARG A 92 10.14 -0.42 20.31
N ILE A 93 9.10 0.29 19.86
CA ILE A 93 8.16 1.00 20.75
C ILE A 93 6.73 0.45 20.67
N ALA A 94 6.42 -0.36 19.66
CA ALA A 94 5.13 -1.02 19.50
C ALA A 94 5.28 -2.37 18.80
N ASP A 95 4.42 -3.31 19.16
CA ASP A 95 4.37 -4.63 18.53
C ASP A 95 3.56 -4.59 17.22
N PHE A 96 4.08 -5.27 16.20
CA PHE A 96 3.47 -5.36 14.88
C PHE A 96 3.00 -6.78 14.59
N THR A 97 1.91 -6.89 13.82
CA THR A 97 1.48 -8.16 13.26
C THR A 97 2.42 -8.60 12.13
N MET A 98 2.28 -9.86 11.70
CA MET A 98 2.92 -10.32 10.47
C MET A 98 2.51 -9.42 9.28
N PRO A 99 3.46 -9.02 8.41
CA PRO A 99 3.15 -8.18 7.26
C PRO A 99 2.19 -8.89 6.30
N TYR A 100 1.10 -8.24 5.93
CA TYR A 100 0.10 -8.76 5.00
C TYR A 100 0.40 -8.40 3.53
N ALA A 101 1.33 -7.46 3.30
CA ALA A 101 1.77 -7.04 1.98
C ALA A 101 3.29 -6.85 1.98
N PRO A 102 3.99 -7.25 0.91
CA PRO A 102 5.43 -7.03 0.79
C PRO A 102 5.72 -5.53 0.66
N SER A 103 6.76 -5.07 1.35
CA SER A 103 7.32 -3.73 1.14
C SER A 103 8.26 -3.72 -0.07
N GLY A 104 8.17 -2.72 -0.92
CA GLY A 104 9.07 -2.55 -2.05
C GLY A 104 9.10 -1.12 -2.57
N VAL A 105 10.18 -0.77 -3.27
CA VAL A 105 10.32 0.49 -4.01
C VAL A 105 10.18 0.17 -5.49
N SER A 106 9.31 0.88 -6.18
CA SER A 106 9.16 0.79 -7.64
C SER A 106 9.45 2.13 -8.29
N LEU A 107 10.17 2.10 -9.41
CA LEU A 107 10.38 3.28 -10.26
C LEU A 107 9.26 3.33 -11.29
N LEU A 108 8.42 4.37 -11.20
CA LEU A 108 7.46 4.67 -12.25
C LEU A 108 8.17 5.43 -13.37
N VAL A 109 8.29 4.79 -14.53
CA VAL A 109 8.78 5.41 -15.75
C VAL A 109 7.58 5.67 -16.66
N LEU A 110 7.58 6.81 -17.34
CA LEU A 110 6.59 7.08 -18.38
C LEU A 110 6.62 5.94 -19.39
N ALA A 111 5.45 5.36 -19.66
CA ALA A 111 5.33 4.37 -20.70
C ALA A 111 5.74 5.03 -22.02
N ASP A 112 6.73 4.45 -22.69
CA ASP A 112 7.22 4.93 -23.98
C ASP A 112 6.11 4.65 -25.01
N THR A 113 5.26 5.66 -25.25
CA THR A 113 4.19 5.60 -26.25
C THR A 113 4.71 5.87 -27.66
N ASP A 114 6.01 6.13 -27.80
CA ASP A 114 6.62 6.27 -29.11
C ASP A 114 6.52 4.93 -29.82
N SER A 115 5.62 4.91 -30.80
CA SER A 115 5.50 3.91 -31.83
C SER A 115 6.88 3.73 -32.48
N LYS A 116 7.70 2.87 -31.89
CA LYS A 116 8.98 2.47 -32.45
C LYS A 116 8.72 2.11 -33.91
N PRO A 117 9.49 2.65 -34.87
CA PRO A 117 9.27 2.36 -36.26
C PRO A 117 9.21 0.84 -36.43
N PRO A 118 8.27 0.30 -37.23
CA PRO A 118 8.11 -1.12 -37.38
C PRO A 118 9.48 -1.75 -37.71
N ILE A 119 9.71 -2.96 -37.18
CA ILE A 119 10.97 -3.73 -37.23
C ILE A 119 11.65 -3.70 -38.62
N GLN A 120 10.86 -3.48 -39.68
CA GLN A 120 11.26 -3.31 -41.07
C GLN A 120 12.36 -2.25 -41.31
N TRP A 121 12.37 -1.12 -40.61
CA TRP A 121 13.33 -0.03 -40.87
C TRP A 121 14.58 -0.05 -39.99
N ILE A 122 14.68 -1.01 -39.07
CA ILE A 122 15.85 -1.17 -38.18
C ILE A 122 17.09 -1.62 -38.97
N PHE A 123 16.92 -2.41 -40.04
CA PHE A 123 18.01 -2.88 -40.91
C PHE A 123 18.64 -1.77 -41.76
N LEU A 124 17.87 -0.74 -42.11
CA LEU A 124 18.35 0.39 -42.91
C LEU A 124 19.03 1.46 -42.06
N LYS A 125 18.71 1.53 -40.75
CA LYS A 125 19.29 2.50 -39.81
C LYS A 125 20.82 2.45 -39.70
N PRO A 126 21.50 1.28 -39.69
CA PRO A 126 22.96 1.21 -39.66
C PRO A 126 23.64 1.38 -41.02
N LEU A 127 22.88 1.37 -42.14
CA LEU A 127 23.46 1.50 -43.48
C LEU A 127 23.72 2.97 -43.79
N THR A 128 24.93 3.43 -43.45
CA THR A 128 25.39 4.80 -43.68
C THR A 128 25.46 5.14 -45.17
N LYS A 129 25.30 6.42 -45.54
CA LYS A 129 25.30 6.87 -46.96
C LYS A 129 26.55 6.42 -47.73
N GLU A 130 27.69 6.36 -47.05
CA GLU A 130 28.97 5.86 -47.57
C GLU A 130 28.88 4.39 -48.05
N LEU A 131 28.20 3.52 -47.29
CA LEU A 131 28.03 2.10 -47.64
C LEU A 131 27.09 1.90 -48.83
N TRP A 132 26.04 2.72 -48.93
CA TRP A 132 25.16 2.74 -50.10
C TRP A 132 25.90 3.16 -51.37
N LEU A 133 26.67 4.24 -51.30
CA LEU A 133 27.47 4.72 -52.44
C LEU A 133 28.52 3.70 -52.88
N THR A 134 29.17 3.04 -51.92
CA THR A 134 30.16 1.99 -52.21
C THR A 134 29.53 0.78 -52.90
N THR A 135 28.36 0.32 -52.42
CA THR A 135 27.65 -0.81 -53.02
C THR A 135 27.22 -0.53 -54.45
N VAL A 136 26.69 0.67 -54.70
CA VAL A 136 26.30 1.12 -56.05
C VAL A 136 27.52 1.25 -56.96
N GLY A 137 28.60 1.85 -56.47
CA GLY A 137 29.85 1.99 -57.22
C GLY A 137 30.44 0.65 -57.65
N PHE A 138 30.42 -0.34 -56.76
CA PHE A 138 30.87 -1.70 -57.08
C PHE A 138 30.01 -2.37 -58.14
N PHE A 139 28.69 -2.19 -58.09
CA PHE A 139 27.75 -2.78 -59.05
C PHE A 139 27.87 -2.21 -60.47
N PHE A 140 28.28 -0.96 -60.60
CA PHE A 140 28.52 -0.32 -61.91
C PHE A 140 29.94 -0.55 -62.45
N PHE A 141 30.89 -0.92 -61.60
CA PHE A 141 32.26 -1.20 -61.99
C PHE A 141 32.48 -2.67 -62.39
N THR A 142 31.59 -3.57 -61.96
CA THR A 142 31.61 -4.99 -62.36
C THR A 142 30.94 -5.27 -63.69
#